data_AF-A0A0S4SNJ9-F1
#
_entry.id   AF-A0A0S4SNJ9-F1
#
_cell.length_a   1.000
_cell.length_b   1.000
_cell.length_c   1.000
_cell.angle_alpha   90.00
_cell.angle_beta   90.00
_cell.angle_gamma   90.00
#
_symmetry.space_group_name_H-M   'P 1'
#
loop_
_entity.id
_entity.type
_entity.pdbx_description
1 polymer ?
#
loop_
_entity_poly.entity_id
_entity_poly.type
_entity_poly.pdbx_seq_one_letter_code
_entity_poly.pdbx_strand_id
1 'polypeptide(L)'
;MRSEDLFLVLDKEVIFDFKANPFWWPEFSTFWVVIGAVLTQNTKWENVEKSFVNLKNAGVQSLKDVANLSEPSLANLIKPSGFYNTKAKRLSMLCKNILDKFGSFEEFMKNVSRKWLISQKGLGFESVDSILCYACSRDIMVVDKYTLRIFEFLDFTFESYDEARQWLEDIDRNAVYKVVGSLSDNELFARYHGLIVEFCKAHFKAGNFDEKAKKALKNLL
;
A
#
# COMPACT_ATOMS: atom_id res chain seq x y z
N MET A 1 -11.43 -0.29 21.97
CA MET A 1 -10.36 -1.05 21.28
C MET A 1 -9.15 -0.15 21.09
N ARG A 2 -7.94 -0.64 21.33
CA ARG A 2 -6.68 0.06 21.02
C ARG A 2 -6.06 -0.49 19.74
N SER A 3 -5.18 0.26 19.10
CA SER A 3 -4.57 -0.14 17.83
C SER A 3 -3.72 -1.41 17.97
N GLU A 4 -2.94 -1.52 19.04
CA GLU A 4 -2.09 -2.69 19.31
C GLU A 4 -2.90 -3.97 19.49
N ASP A 5 -4.11 -3.89 20.04
CA ASP A 5 -4.98 -5.05 20.22
C ASP A 5 -5.37 -5.63 18.85
N LEU A 6 -5.73 -4.77 17.89
CA LEU A 6 -6.04 -5.18 16.52
C LEU A 6 -4.79 -5.72 15.83
N PHE A 7 -3.63 -5.05 15.94
CA PHE A 7 -2.37 -5.54 15.38
C PHE A 7 -2.08 -6.99 15.84
N LEU A 8 -2.14 -7.23 17.15
CA LEU A 8 -1.80 -8.52 17.75
C LEU A 8 -2.78 -9.63 17.37
N VAL A 9 -4.07 -9.31 17.23
CA VAL A 9 -5.07 -10.27 16.72
C VAL A 9 -4.77 -10.64 15.27
N LEU A 10 -4.46 -9.67 14.42
CA LEU A 10 -4.16 -9.95 13.01
C LEU A 10 -2.85 -10.72 12.86
N ASP A 11 -1.80 -10.38 13.62
CA ASP A 11 -0.50 -11.06 13.60
C ASP A 11 -0.61 -12.55 13.92
N LYS A 12 -1.54 -12.91 14.82
CA LYS A 12 -1.82 -14.29 15.18
C LYS A 12 -2.55 -15.07 14.09
N GLU A 13 -3.41 -14.41 13.32
CA GLU A 13 -4.32 -15.07 12.38
C GLU A 13 -3.76 -15.13 10.95
N VAL A 14 -2.90 -14.19 10.58
CA VAL A 14 -2.31 -14.09 9.24
C VAL A 14 -1.14 -15.05 9.09
N ILE A 15 -1.17 -15.83 8.01
CA ILE A 15 -0.06 -16.70 7.61
C ILE A 15 0.70 -16.02 6.48
N PHE A 16 1.62 -15.12 6.84
CA PHE A 16 2.54 -14.45 5.92
C PHE A 16 3.93 -14.39 6.54
N ASP A 17 4.97 -14.66 5.75
CA ASP A 17 6.35 -14.66 6.24
C ASP A 17 6.94 -13.24 6.27
N PHE A 18 6.63 -12.50 7.33
CA PHE A 18 7.22 -11.18 7.59
C PHE A 18 8.70 -11.25 7.96
N LYS A 19 9.27 -12.41 8.27
CA LYS A 19 10.73 -12.51 8.45
C LYS A 19 11.45 -12.49 7.11
N ALA A 20 10.89 -13.17 6.11
CA ALA A 20 11.41 -13.14 4.74
C ALA A 20 11.05 -11.84 4.00
N ASN A 21 9.86 -11.27 4.28
CA ASN A 21 9.34 -10.08 3.60
C ASN A 21 8.83 -9.04 4.62
N PRO A 22 9.73 -8.35 5.35
CA PRO A 22 9.36 -7.49 6.48
C PRO A 22 8.39 -6.35 6.13
N PHE A 23 8.48 -5.83 4.91
CA PHE A 23 7.63 -4.73 4.46
C PHE A 23 6.39 -5.18 3.68
N TRP A 24 6.14 -6.48 3.52
CA TRP A 24 5.03 -7.10 2.76
C TRP A 24 4.96 -6.74 1.26
N TRP A 25 5.02 -5.47 0.90
CA TRP A 25 4.97 -4.99 -0.47
C TRP A 25 6.24 -5.37 -1.23
N PRO A 26 6.14 -6.04 -2.38
CA PRO A 26 7.32 -6.47 -3.15
C PRO A 26 8.01 -5.29 -3.82
N GLU A 27 9.33 -5.39 -4.04
CA GLU A 27 10.14 -4.28 -4.60
C GLU A 27 10.16 -3.04 -3.66
N PHE A 28 10.04 -3.25 -2.35
CA PHE A 28 10.12 -2.20 -1.33
C PHE A 28 11.32 -1.26 -1.56
N SER A 29 11.10 0.03 -1.33
CA SER A 29 12.08 1.11 -1.52
C SER A 29 12.62 1.23 -2.95
N THR A 30 11.85 0.81 -3.96
CA THR A 30 12.18 1.01 -5.38
C THR A 30 11.09 1.79 -6.12
N PHE A 31 11.41 2.26 -7.33
CA PHE A 31 10.45 2.95 -8.19
C PHE A 31 9.26 2.05 -8.61
N TRP A 32 9.39 0.72 -8.52
CA TRP A 32 8.30 -0.21 -8.80
C TRP A 32 7.12 -0.01 -7.85
N VAL A 33 7.36 0.43 -6.60
CA VAL A 33 6.27 0.77 -5.69
C VAL A 33 5.43 1.93 -6.21
N VAL A 34 6.07 2.97 -6.80
CA VAL A 34 5.36 4.10 -7.40
C VAL A 34 4.43 3.63 -8.52
N ILE A 35 4.94 2.71 -9.35
CA ILE A 35 4.15 2.09 -10.42
C ILE A 35 3.01 1.26 -9.82
N GLY A 36 3.33 0.38 -8.86
CA GLY A 36 2.39 -0.52 -8.20
C GLY A 36 1.24 0.21 -7.51
N ALA A 37 1.52 1.30 -6.79
CA ALA A 37 0.52 2.11 -6.10
C ALA A 37 -0.52 2.73 -7.06
N VAL A 38 -0.11 3.06 -8.29
CA VAL A 38 -1.04 3.50 -9.35
C VAL A 38 -1.76 2.31 -9.97
N LEU A 39 -1.04 1.22 -10.24
CA LEU A 39 -1.59 0.06 -10.93
C LEU A 39 -2.58 -0.73 -10.07
N THR A 40 -2.42 -0.78 -8.75
CA THR A 40 -3.28 -1.53 -7.82
C THR A 40 -4.69 -0.92 -7.68
N GLN A 41 -4.86 0.37 -8.01
CA GLN A 41 -6.15 1.05 -7.93
C GLN A 41 -7.24 0.30 -8.72
N ASN A 42 -8.25 -0.22 -8.03
CA ASN A 42 -9.37 -0.97 -8.61
C ASN A 42 -8.95 -2.17 -9.47
N THR A 43 -7.89 -2.89 -9.08
CA THR A 43 -7.53 -4.19 -9.68
C THR A 43 -7.07 -5.15 -8.60
N LYS A 44 -6.85 -6.41 -8.96
CA LYS A 44 -6.21 -7.38 -8.08
C LYS A 44 -4.70 -7.39 -8.27
N TRP A 45 -3.95 -7.73 -7.23
CA TRP A 45 -2.48 -7.72 -7.27
C TRP A 45 -1.91 -8.62 -8.38
N GLU A 46 -2.54 -9.77 -8.67
CA GLU A 46 -2.06 -10.71 -9.70
C GLU A 46 -2.06 -10.09 -11.11
N ASN A 47 -2.90 -9.08 -11.34
CA ASN A 47 -2.91 -8.32 -12.59
C ASN A 47 -1.81 -7.25 -12.62
N VAL A 48 -1.45 -6.69 -11.47
CA VAL A 48 -0.30 -5.79 -11.34
C VAL A 48 0.98 -6.55 -11.63
N GLU A 49 1.14 -7.76 -11.09
CA GLU A 49 2.30 -8.62 -11.35
C GLU A 49 2.49 -8.91 -12.84
N LYS A 50 1.41 -9.26 -13.56
CA LYS A 50 1.44 -9.41 -15.02
C LYS A 50 1.90 -8.14 -15.73
N SER A 51 1.47 -6.98 -15.24
CA SER A 51 1.87 -5.69 -15.80
C SER A 51 3.35 -5.37 -15.51
N PHE A 52 3.84 -5.73 -14.32
CA PHE A 52 5.27 -5.62 -13.97
C PHE A 52 6.12 -6.51 -14.89
N VAL A 53 5.71 -7.77 -15.11
CA VAL A 53 6.40 -8.68 -16.05
C VAL A 53 6.47 -8.07 -17.45
N ASN A 54 5.37 -7.52 -17.96
CA ASN A 54 5.36 -6.85 -19.26
C ASN A 54 6.32 -5.66 -19.32
N LEU A 55 6.32 -4.79 -18.30
CA LEU A 55 7.22 -3.64 -18.22
C LEU A 55 8.69 -4.06 -18.15
N LYS A 56 9.01 -5.07 -17.33
CA LYS A 56 10.36 -5.64 -17.20
C LYS A 56 10.83 -6.24 -18.52
N ASN A 57 9.97 -7.00 -19.22
CA ASN A 57 10.27 -7.56 -20.54
C ASN A 57 10.46 -6.49 -21.62
N ALA A 58 9.82 -5.33 -21.45
CA ALA A 58 10.03 -4.16 -22.31
C ALA A 58 11.29 -3.34 -21.95
N GLY A 59 12.09 -3.78 -20.98
CA GLY A 59 13.35 -3.14 -20.60
C GLY A 59 13.20 -1.95 -19.65
N VAL A 60 12.05 -1.77 -19.00
CA VAL A 60 11.85 -0.69 -18.01
C VAL A 60 12.69 -0.95 -16.76
N GLN A 61 13.59 -0.02 -16.44
CA GLN A 61 14.50 -0.12 -15.28
C GLN A 61 14.46 1.14 -14.39
N SER A 62 13.73 2.17 -14.78
CA SER A 62 13.66 3.44 -14.05
C SER A 62 12.35 4.20 -14.31
N LEU A 63 12.08 5.24 -13.52
CA LEU A 63 11.00 6.20 -13.80
C LEU A 63 11.17 6.88 -15.17
N LYS A 64 12.43 7.09 -15.60
CA LYS A 64 12.73 7.72 -16.88
C LYS A 64 12.28 6.86 -18.06
N ASP A 65 12.45 5.55 -17.96
CA ASP A 65 12.00 4.63 -19.01
C ASP A 65 10.48 4.66 -19.15
N VAL A 66 9.75 4.69 -18.03
CA VAL A 66 8.28 4.85 -18.04
C VAL A 66 7.86 6.19 -18.62
N ALA A 67 8.55 7.28 -18.26
CA ALA A 67 8.27 8.62 -18.78
C ALA A 67 8.51 8.76 -20.29
N ASN A 68 9.45 7.97 -20.84
CA ASN A 68 9.81 7.97 -22.26
C ASN A 68 8.93 7.06 -23.13
N LEU A 69 8.21 6.11 -22.54
CA LEU A 69 7.23 5.31 -23.28
C LEU A 69 6.09 6.20 -23.79
N SER A 70 5.65 5.95 -25.02
CA SER A 70 4.42 6.56 -25.53
C SER A 70 3.23 6.10 -24.68
N GLU A 71 2.23 6.98 -24.46
CA GLU A 71 1.03 6.60 -23.70
C GLU A 71 0.36 5.32 -24.25
N PRO A 72 0.21 5.13 -25.58
CA PRO A 72 -0.32 3.88 -26.14
C PRO A 72 0.54 2.64 -25.82
N SER A 73 1.87 2.75 -25.92
CA SER A 73 2.77 1.64 -25.58
C SER A 73 2.65 1.26 -24.10
N LEU A 74 2.68 2.26 -23.21
CA LEU A 74 2.53 2.05 -21.79
C LEU A 74 1.17 1.43 -21.45
N ALA A 75 0.09 1.95 -22.05
CA ALA A 75 -1.27 1.45 -21.91
C ALA A 75 -1.39 -0.04 -22.29
N ASN A 76 -0.71 -0.45 -23.37
CA ASN A 76 -0.68 -1.86 -23.77
C ASN A 76 0.05 -2.75 -22.76
N LEU A 77 1.20 -2.30 -22.25
CA LEU A 77 2.01 -3.06 -21.27
C LEU A 77 1.27 -3.26 -19.94
N ILE A 78 0.53 -2.25 -19.49
CA ILE A 78 -0.22 -2.29 -18.21
C ILE A 78 -1.68 -2.72 -18.36
N LYS A 79 -2.10 -3.17 -19.56
CA LYS A 79 -3.46 -3.60 -19.86
C LYS A 79 -4.05 -4.59 -18.83
N PRO A 80 -3.29 -5.57 -18.28
CA PRO A 80 -3.82 -6.48 -17.27
C PRO A 80 -4.37 -5.77 -16.04
N SER A 81 -3.81 -4.61 -15.65
CA SER A 81 -4.22 -3.84 -14.47
C SER A 81 -5.56 -3.09 -14.61
N GLY A 82 -6.25 -3.16 -15.76
CA GLY A 82 -7.52 -2.47 -15.97
C GLY A 82 -7.40 -0.94 -16.00
N PHE A 83 -8.43 -0.24 -16.51
CA PHE A 83 -8.42 1.23 -16.70
C PHE A 83 -7.13 1.77 -17.35
N TYR A 84 -6.53 0.96 -18.22
CA TYR A 84 -5.12 1.07 -18.62
C TYR A 84 -4.81 2.36 -19.38
N ASN A 85 -5.74 2.90 -20.17
CA ASN A 85 -5.57 4.21 -20.82
C ASN A 85 -5.41 5.33 -19.79
N THR A 86 -6.30 5.37 -18.79
CA THR A 86 -6.26 6.37 -17.73
C THR A 86 -5.03 6.19 -16.83
N LYS A 87 -4.70 4.95 -16.47
CA LYS A 87 -3.51 4.63 -15.67
C LYS A 87 -2.23 4.98 -16.41
N ALA A 88 -2.11 4.70 -17.70
CA ALA A 88 -0.92 5.00 -18.49
C ALA A 88 -0.66 6.51 -18.54
N LYS A 89 -1.70 7.30 -18.83
CA LYS A 89 -1.61 8.76 -18.82
C LYS A 89 -1.18 9.31 -17.45
N ARG A 90 -1.81 8.83 -16.37
CA ARG A 90 -1.49 9.27 -15.00
C ARG A 90 -0.09 8.86 -14.57
N LEU A 91 0.31 7.62 -14.87
CA LEU A 91 1.62 7.10 -14.53
C LEU A 91 2.73 7.81 -15.30
N SER A 92 2.58 8.00 -16.62
CA SER A 92 3.53 8.77 -17.42
C SER A 92 3.68 10.20 -16.89
N MET A 93 2.57 10.87 -16.56
CA MET A 93 2.57 12.21 -15.98
C MET A 93 3.27 12.23 -14.60
N LEU A 94 2.97 11.27 -13.73
CA LEU A 94 3.59 11.18 -12.40
C LEU A 94 5.11 10.98 -12.52
N CYS A 95 5.57 10.04 -13.36
CA CYS A 95 7.00 9.81 -13.57
C CYS A 95 7.71 11.07 -14.08
N LYS A 96 7.10 11.80 -15.03
CA LYS A 96 7.63 13.09 -15.53
C LYS A 96 7.69 14.13 -14.43
N ASN A 97 6.60 14.34 -13.68
CA ASN A 97 6.55 15.32 -12.60
C ASN A 97 7.57 15.02 -11.48
N ILE A 98 7.83 13.73 -11.19
CA ILE A 98 8.87 13.33 -10.24
C ILE A 98 10.24 13.74 -10.77
N LEU A 99 10.57 13.38 -12.01
CA LEU A 99 11.87 13.69 -12.62
C LEU A 99 12.08 15.20 -12.78
N ASP A 100 11.05 15.94 -13.17
CA ASP A 100 11.13 17.40 -13.36
C ASP A 100 11.37 18.14 -12.04
N LYS A 101 10.76 17.69 -10.93
CA LYS A 101 10.89 18.35 -9.63
C LYS A 101 12.11 17.91 -8.83
N PHE A 102 12.42 16.62 -8.86
CA PHE A 102 13.42 16.02 -7.96
C PHE A 102 14.67 15.52 -8.70
N GLY A 103 14.64 15.39 -10.03
CA GLY A 103 15.78 14.94 -10.84
C GLY A 103 16.01 13.43 -10.84
N SER A 104 15.83 12.75 -9.70
CA SER A 104 15.98 11.30 -9.58
C SER A 104 14.96 10.68 -8.62
N PHE A 105 14.88 9.34 -8.62
CA PHE A 105 14.04 8.61 -7.66
C PHE A 105 14.58 8.73 -6.23
N GLU A 106 15.89 8.76 -6.05
CA GLU A 106 16.56 8.90 -4.76
C GLU A 106 16.27 10.26 -4.13
N GLU A 107 16.38 11.34 -4.91
CA GLU A 107 16.03 12.68 -4.45
C GLU A 107 14.53 12.83 -4.22
N PHE A 108 13.69 12.13 -4.99
CA PHE A 108 12.26 12.03 -4.72
C PHE A 108 11.99 11.39 -3.35
N MET A 109 12.57 10.23 -3.05
CA MET A 109 12.36 9.55 -1.76
C MET A 109 12.70 10.46 -0.57
N LYS A 110 13.81 11.20 -0.67
CA LYS A 110 14.30 12.10 0.41
C LYS A 110 13.46 13.35 0.58
N ASN A 111 12.92 13.92 -0.50
CA ASN A 111 12.39 15.29 -0.49
C ASN A 111 10.88 15.39 -0.78
N VAL A 112 10.23 14.30 -1.18
CA VAL A 112 8.80 14.33 -1.48
C VAL A 112 7.99 14.62 -0.21
N SER A 113 6.98 15.49 -0.35
CA SER A 113 5.98 15.72 0.70
C SER A 113 4.65 15.05 0.35
N ARG A 114 3.91 14.63 1.37
CA ARG A 114 2.54 14.11 1.23
C ARG A 114 1.65 15.09 0.45
N LYS A 115 1.74 16.40 0.76
CA LYS A 115 1.01 17.46 0.04
C LYS A 115 1.34 17.49 -1.45
N TRP A 116 2.61 17.33 -1.83
CA TRP A 116 2.98 17.29 -3.25
C TRP A 116 2.39 16.07 -3.95
N LEU A 117 2.43 14.89 -3.32
CA LEU A 117 1.83 13.67 -3.87
C LEU A 117 0.31 13.78 -4.03
N ILE A 118 -0.40 14.33 -3.04
CA ILE A 118 -1.85 14.59 -3.12
C ILE A 118 -2.19 15.52 -4.30
N SER A 119 -1.33 16.50 -4.60
CA SER A 119 -1.54 17.39 -5.74
C SER A 119 -1.37 16.71 -7.11
N GLN A 120 -0.82 15.49 -7.16
CA GLN A 120 -0.66 14.75 -8.41
C GLN A 120 -1.98 14.16 -8.87
N LYS A 121 -2.35 14.45 -10.12
CA LYS A 121 -3.65 14.04 -10.67
C LYS A 121 -3.81 12.52 -10.65
N GLY A 122 -4.82 12.06 -9.91
CA GLY A 122 -5.19 10.64 -9.86
C GLY A 122 -4.54 9.84 -8.74
N LEU A 123 -3.81 10.48 -7.82
CA LEU A 123 -3.46 9.91 -6.54
C LEU A 123 -4.51 10.32 -5.49
N GLY A 124 -5.05 9.34 -4.78
CA GLY A 124 -5.81 9.55 -3.54
C GLY A 124 -4.95 9.21 -2.33
N PHE A 125 -5.44 9.46 -1.11
CA PHE A 125 -4.69 9.24 0.13
C PHE A 125 -4.06 7.85 0.24
N GLU A 126 -4.79 6.79 -0.10
CA GLU A 126 -4.28 5.41 -0.12
C GLU A 126 -3.01 5.26 -0.99
N SER A 127 -3.04 5.74 -2.24
CA SER A 127 -1.88 5.64 -3.13
C SER A 127 -0.74 6.56 -2.69
N VAL A 128 -1.06 7.74 -2.16
CA VAL A 128 -0.06 8.67 -1.62
C VAL A 128 0.69 8.04 -0.45
N ASP A 129 -0.04 7.52 0.53
CA ASP A 129 0.55 6.98 1.75
C ASP A 129 1.22 5.63 1.46
N SER A 130 0.74 4.86 0.47
CA SER A 130 1.47 3.69 -0.05
C SER A 130 2.82 4.06 -0.65
N ILE A 131 2.89 5.13 -1.44
CA ILE A 131 4.18 5.60 -2.01
C ILE A 131 5.12 6.08 -0.91
N LEU A 132 4.63 6.81 0.08
CA LEU A 132 5.44 7.29 1.20
C LEU A 132 5.94 6.12 2.06
N CYS A 133 5.06 5.20 2.44
CA CYS A 133 5.38 4.04 3.27
C CYS A 133 6.33 3.07 2.55
N TYR A 134 5.94 2.59 1.35
CA TYR A 134 6.63 1.49 0.70
C TYR A 134 7.73 1.91 -0.27
N ALA A 135 7.66 3.11 -0.87
CA ALA A 135 8.69 3.57 -1.82
C ALA A 135 9.72 4.47 -1.13
N CYS A 136 9.30 5.29 -0.16
CA CYS A 136 10.13 6.31 0.46
C CYS A 136 10.52 5.99 1.92
N SER A 137 10.15 4.79 2.41
CA SER A 137 10.42 4.30 3.76
C SER A 137 10.04 5.31 4.86
N ARG A 138 8.89 5.98 4.69
CA ARG A 138 8.38 6.94 5.68
C ARG A 138 7.52 6.24 6.72
N ASP A 139 7.59 6.73 7.96
CA ASP A 139 6.79 6.27 9.08
C ASP A 139 5.34 6.78 8.94
N ILE A 140 4.60 6.21 7.98
CA ILE A 140 3.20 6.56 7.72
C ILE A 140 2.37 5.30 7.48
N MET A 141 1.23 5.21 8.16
CA MET A 141 0.30 4.10 8.00
C MET A 141 -0.57 4.28 6.76
N VAL A 142 -0.82 3.18 6.05
CA VAL A 142 -1.75 3.15 4.92
C VAL A 142 -3.11 2.66 5.42
N VAL A 143 -4.14 3.45 5.13
CA VAL A 143 -5.55 3.03 5.23
C VAL A 143 -6.05 2.70 3.83
N ASP A 144 -6.80 1.62 3.72
CA ASP A 144 -7.41 1.17 2.48
C ASP A 144 -8.84 0.63 2.71
N LYS A 145 -9.48 0.09 1.67
CA LYS A 145 -10.83 -0.49 1.80
C LYS A 145 -10.87 -1.71 2.71
N TYR A 146 -9.79 -2.46 2.88
CA TYR A 146 -9.76 -3.61 3.79
C TYR A 146 -9.76 -3.16 5.24
N THR A 147 -8.99 -2.11 5.53
CA THR A 147 -8.99 -1.43 6.82
C THR A 147 -10.40 -1.00 7.21
N LEU A 148 -11.10 -0.30 6.31
CA LEU A 148 -12.47 0.17 6.56
C LEU A 148 -13.47 -0.97 6.78
N ARG A 149 -13.30 -2.13 6.11
CA ARG A 149 -14.16 -3.31 6.33
C ARG A 149 -13.99 -3.93 7.71
N ILE A 150 -12.75 -3.97 8.22
CA ILE A 150 -12.49 -4.45 9.59
C ILE A 150 -13.16 -3.51 10.59
N PHE A 151 -12.99 -2.19 10.42
CA PHE A 151 -13.60 -1.19 11.27
C PHE A 151 -15.13 -1.23 11.25
N GLU A 152 -15.74 -1.32 10.07
CA GLU A 152 -17.20 -1.49 9.93
C GLU A 152 -17.72 -2.74 10.65
N PHE A 153 -17.00 -3.87 10.56
CA PHE A 153 -17.38 -5.08 11.29
C PHE A 153 -17.30 -4.92 12.81
N LEU A 154 -16.38 -4.09 13.30
CA LEU A 154 -16.17 -3.80 14.71
C LEU A 154 -17.06 -2.65 15.23
N ASP A 155 -17.99 -2.16 14.40
CA ASP A 155 -18.83 -0.99 14.67
C ASP A 155 -17.99 0.24 15.10
N PHE A 156 -16.82 0.37 14.46
CA PHE A 156 -15.84 1.40 14.74
C PHE A 156 -15.73 2.30 13.51
N THR A 157 -15.99 3.60 13.67
CA THR A 157 -16.09 4.53 12.53
C THR A 157 -15.23 5.76 12.74
N PHE A 158 -14.80 6.35 11.61
CA PHE A 158 -13.96 7.54 11.56
C PHE A 158 -14.59 8.53 10.58
N GLU A 159 -14.46 9.82 10.84
CA GLU A 159 -15.01 10.86 9.96
C GLU A 159 -14.16 11.05 8.70
N SER A 160 -12.88 10.65 8.75
CA SER A 160 -11.96 10.81 7.64
C SER A 160 -10.89 9.72 7.53
N TYR A 161 -10.24 9.66 6.37
CA TYR A 161 -9.05 8.84 6.15
C TYR A 161 -7.95 9.14 7.17
N ASP A 162 -7.72 10.42 7.47
CA ASP A 162 -6.63 10.85 8.34
C ASP A 162 -6.89 10.47 9.80
N GLU A 163 -8.14 10.50 10.26
CA GLU A 163 -8.50 10.00 11.59
C GLU A 163 -8.28 8.49 11.72
N ALA A 164 -8.73 7.71 10.74
CA ALA A 164 -8.49 6.27 10.71
C ALA A 164 -6.99 5.95 10.71
N ARG A 165 -6.20 6.71 9.94
CA ARG A 165 -4.74 6.58 9.88
C ARG A 165 -4.10 6.91 11.23
N GLN A 166 -4.47 8.04 11.83
CA GLN A 166 -3.94 8.47 13.13
C GLN A 166 -4.26 7.45 14.22
N TRP A 167 -5.45 6.87 14.22
CA TRP A 167 -5.80 5.82 15.17
C TRP A 167 -4.92 4.58 15.02
N LEU A 168 -4.61 4.15 13.79
CA LEU A 168 -3.69 3.04 13.55
C LEU A 168 -2.23 3.37 13.92
N GLU A 169 -1.85 4.64 13.84
CA GLU A 169 -0.51 5.13 14.22
C GLU A 169 -0.36 5.29 15.74
N ASP A 170 -1.46 5.44 16.47
CA ASP A 170 -1.53 5.49 17.94
C ASP A 170 -1.44 4.09 18.56
N ILE A 171 -0.37 3.37 18.17
CA ILE A 171 -0.09 2.01 18.58
C ILE A 171 0.94 1.97 19.71
N ASP A 172 0.65 1.20 20.76
CA ASP A 172 1.65 0.90 21.81
C ASP A 172 2.74 -0.04 21.27
N ARG A 173 3.83 0.58 20.82
CA ARG A 173 5.03 -0.09 20.32
C ARG A 173 5.61 -1.10 21.31
N ASN A 174 5.60 -0.81 22.61
CA ASN A 174 6.15 -1.72 23.61
C ASN A 174 5.32 -2.99 23.75
N ALA A 175 4.00 -2.89 23.60
CA ALA A 175 3.12 -4.06 23.59
C ALA A 175 3.40 -4.93 22.37
N VAL A 176 3.55 -4.33 21.19
CA VAL A 176 3.85 -5.04 19.94
C VAL A 176 5.23 -5.69 19.97
N TYR A 177 6.28 -4.97 20.37
CA TYR A 177 7.67 -5.47 20.32
C TYR A 177 7.92 -6.69 21.23
N LYS A 178 7.13 -6.85 22.30
CA LYS A 178 7.18 -8.06 23.14
C LYS A 178 6.79 -9.34 22.39
N VAL A 179 5.98 -9.22 21.33
CA VAL A 179 5.46 -10.35 20.55
C VAL A 179 6.28 -10.55 19.28
N VAL A 180 6.55 -9.48 18.53
CA VAL A 180 7.15 -9.57 17.19
C VAL A 180 8.62 -9.18 17.12
N GLY A 181 9.21 -8.72 18.23
CA GLY A 181 10.55 -8.12 18.27
C GLY A 181 10.56 -6.64 17.94
N SER A 182 11.73 -6.00 18.07
CA SER A 182 11.89 -4.58 17.76
C SER A 182 11.81 -4.35 16.25
N LEU A 183 11.01 -3.37 15.83
CA LEU A 183 10.85 -2.95 14.44
C LEU A 183 11.08 -1.44 14.34
N SER A 184 11.48 -0.95 13.16
CA SER A 184 11.35 0.49 12.87
C SER A 184 9.87 0.88 12.76
N ASP A 185 9.54 2.17 12.90
CA ASP A 185 8.15 2.63 12.75
C ASP A 185 7.61 2.36 11.33
N ASN A 186 8.41 2.60 10.29
CA ASN A 186 8.06 2.24 8.92
C ASN A 186 7.79 0.73 8.75
N GLU A 187 8.65 -0.13 9.32
CA GLU A 187 8.43 -1.58 9.25
C GLU A 187 7.16 -2.01 10.00
N LEU A 188 6.91 -1.41 11.17
CA LEU A 188 5.68 -1.64 11.93
C LEU A 188 4.43 -1.29 11.11
N PHE A 189 4.39 -0.09 10.51
CA PHE A 189 3.25 0.35 9.71
C PHE A 189 3.11 -0.44 8.40
N ALA A 190 4.21 -0.74 7.72
CA ALA A 190 4.23 -1.58 6.53
C ALA A 190 3.66 -2.98 6.82
N ARG A 191 4.09 -3.60 7.93
CA ARG A 191 3.60 -4.89 8.41
C ARG A 191 2.14 -4.82 8.82
N TYR A 192 1.73 -3.77 9.55
CA TYR A 192 0.35 -3.64 10.00
C TYR A 192 -0.62 -3.55 8.83
N HIS A 193 -0.31 -2.75 7.81
CA HIS A 193 -1.13 -2.69 6.60
C HIS A 193 -1.12 -4.04 5.86
N GLY A 194 0.03 -4.71 5.75
CA GLY A 194 0.11 -6.06 5.17
C GLY A 194 -0.75 -7.09 5.90
N LEU A 195 -0.76 -7.07 7.24
CA LEU A 195 -1.61 -7.92 8.08
C LEU A 195 -3.10 -7.70 7.79
N ILE A 196 -3.55 -6.45 7.71
CA ILE A 196 -4.93 -6.10 7.37
C ILE A 196 -5.31 -6.67 6.00
N VAL A 197 -4.47 -6.44 4.99
CA VAL A 197 -4.75 -6.88 3.62
C VAL A 197 -4.79 -8.41 3.52
N GLU A 198 -3.80 -9.11 4.07
CA GLU A 198 -3.75 -10.57 4.01
C GLU A 198 -4.89 -11.22 4.82
N PHE A 199 -5.24 -10.66 5.98
CA PHE A 199 -6.38 -11.13 6.77
C PHE A 199 -7.68 -11.03 5.95
N CYS A 200 -7.94 -9.89 5.34
CA CYS A 200 -9.14 -9.72 4.54
C CYS A 200 -9.13 -10.56 3.26
N LYS A 201 -7.97 -10.76 2.60
CA LYS A 201 -7.87 -11.66 1.43
C LYS A 201 -8.22 -13.10 1.80
N ALA A 202 -7.79 -13.56 2.97
CA ALA A 202 -8.09 -14.91 3.46
C ALA A 202 -9.56 -15.07 3.87
N HIS A 203 -10.11 -14.08 4.59
CA HIS A 203 -11.35 -14.25 5.35
C HIS A 203 -12.55 -13.43 4.90
N PHE A 204 -12.39 -12.43 4.02
CA PHE A 204 -13.49 -11.57 3.57
C PHE A 204 -13.93 -11.94 2.15
N LYS A 205 -15.11 -12.56 2.03
CA LYS A 205 -15.69 -12.97 0.74
C LYS A 205 -17.17 -12.62 0.68
N ALA A 206 -17.63 -12.19 -0.50
CA ALA A 206 -19.03 -11.84 -0.76
C ALA A 206 -19.64 -10.86 0.27
N GLY A 207 -18.83 -9.92 0.78
CA GLY A 207 -19.29 -8.87 1.70
C GLY A 207 -19.35 -9.30 3.18
N ASN A 208 -18.79 -10.46 3.55
CA ASN A 208 -18.82 -10.92 4.94
C ASN A 208 -17.49 -11.59 5.34
N PHE A 209 -17.16 -11.51 6.63
CA PHE A 209 -16.09 -12.29 7.22
C PHE A 209 -16.56 -13.72 7.49
N ASP A 210 -15.68 -14.71 7.35
CA ASP A 210 -15.98 -16.07 7.80
C ASP A 210 -16.03 -16.18 9.34
N GLU A 211 -16.52 -17.30 9.86
CA GLU A 211 -16.71 -17.48 11.30
C GLU A 211 -15.40 -17.44 12.10
N LYS A 212 -14.28 -17.84 11.48
CA LYS A 212 -12.97 -17.78 12.13
C LYS A 212 -12.56 -16.33 12.35
N ALA A 213 -12.64 -15.51 11.30
CA ALA A 213 -12.35 -14.08 11.39
C ALA A 213 -13.29 -13.34 12.33
N LYS A 214 -14.60 -13.63 12.28
CA LYS A 214 -15.57 -13.05 13.22
C LYS A 214 -15.21 -13.35 14.66
N LYS A 215 -14.81 -14.59 14.98
CA LYS A 215 -14.40 -14.97 16.33
C LYS A 215 -13.12 -14.25 16.76
N ALA A 216 -12.14 -14.13 15.87
CA ALA A 216 -10.90 -13.43 16.15
C ALA A 216 -11.15 -11.94 16.46
N LEU A 217 -11.90 -11.26 15.59
CA LEU A 217 -12.21 -9.83 15.71
C LEU A 217 -13.16 -9.52 16.88
N LYS A 218 -14.13 -10.39 17.20
CA LYS A 218 -15.03 -10.19 18.35
C LYS A 218 -14.33 -10.17 19.70
N ASN A 219 -13.11 -10.71 19.81
CA ASN A 219 -12.33 -10.61 21.04
C ASN A 219 -11.83 -9.17 21.31
N LEU A 220 -12.00 -8.24 20.36
CA LEU A 220 -11.62 -6.84 20.46
C LEU A 220 -12.77 -5.92 20.92
N LEU A 221 -14.01 -6.45 20.95
CA LEU A 221 -15.21 -5.77 21.44
C LEU A 221 -15.34 -5.95 22.95
#